data_AF-A0A2N1M6R8-F1
#
_entry.id   AF-A0A2N1M6R8-F1
#
_cell.length_a   1.000
_cell.length_b   1.000
_cell.length_c   1.000
_cell.angle_alpha   90.00
_cell.angle_beta   90.00
_cell.angle_gamma   90.00
#
_symmetry.space_group_name_H-M   'P 1'
#
loop_
_entity.id
_entity.type
_entity.pdbx_description
1 polymer ?
#
loop_
_entity_poly.entity_id
_entity_poly.type
_entity_poly.pdbx_seq_one_letter_code
_entity_poly.pdbx_strand_id
1 'polypeptide(L)'
;MGLLMYGEISEKSENSTPPAMPEITLNCIVRDKPTEVFQVSIDKNASIDRFKETFREKLPDIFGSIGTIGIKVWFVQVAQNDTRLAQFTYDMRPIGTILGTTPAYEVTQATRSVESHLEYINVDSDEIHVIVYGTGEKLKPVKKKSVKSVVSVKKMMTVTMMR
;
A
#
# COMPACT_ATOMS: atom_id res chain seq x y z
N MET A 1 71.80 9.10 14.78
CA MET A 1 71.50 7.96 13.88
C MET A 1 70.22 7.31 14.37
N GLY A 2 69.18 7.25 13.54
CA GLY A 2 67.91 6.59 13.87
C GLY A 2 66.71 7.38 13.35
N LEU A 3 66.39 7.16 12.06
CA LEU A 3 65.34 7.82 11.27
C LEU A 3 63.92 7.50 11.75
N LEU A 4 63.02 8.48 11.57
CA LEU A 4 61.57 8.31 11.52
C LEU A 4 61.19 7.47 10.31
N MET A 5 60.32 6.47 10.50
CA MET A 5 59.58 5.84 9.41
C MET A 5 58.11 5.75 9.80
N TYR A 6 57.30 6.62 9.19
CA TYR A 6 55.85 6.47 9.11
C TYR A 6 55.57 5.29 8.18
N GLY A 7 54.98 4.21 8.72
CA GLY A 7 54.53 3.05 7.98
C GLY A 7 53.02 3.08 7.83
N GLU A 8 52.58 3.09 6.59
CA GLU A 8 51.25 3.37 6.07
C GLU A 8 50.09 2.56 6.68
N ILE A 9 48.98 3.28 6.85
CA ILE A 9 47.64 2.76 7.07
C ILE A 9 47.21 2.05 5.78
N SER A 10 46.93 0.75 5.86
CA SER A 10 46.14 0.07 4.83
C SER A 10 44.96 -0.59 5.53
N GLU A 11 44.05 0.26 6.01
CA GLU A 11 42.68 -0.16 6.27
C GLU A 11 42.10 -0.56 4.92
N LYS A 12 42.17 -1.87 4.67
CA LYS A 12 41.44 -2.53 3.61
C LYS A 12 39.96 -2.24 3.88
N SER A 13 39.44 -1.23 3.20
CA SER A 13 38.01 -0.99 3.07
C SER A 13 37.41 -2.22 2.39
N GLU A 14 37.03 -3.21 3.20
CA GLU A 14 36.09 -4.23 2.78
C GLU A 14 34.81 -3.48 2.44
N ASN A 15 34.54 -3.42 1.14
CA ASN A 15 33.28 -2.99 0.54
C ASN A 15 32.15 -3.76 1.23
N SER A 16 31.69 -3.19 2.33
CA SER A 16 30.64 -3.72 3.18
C SER A 16 29.36 -3.51 2.40
N THR A 17 29.07 -4.47 1.53
CA THR A 17 27.70 -4.67 1.07
C THR A 17 26.90 -4.79 2.37
N PRO A 18 25.94 -3.88 2.63
CA PRO A 18 25.12 -3.99 3.82
C PRO A 18 24.61 -5.42 3.90
N PRO A 19 24.64 -6.08 5.08
CA PRO A 19 24.08 -7.42 5.20
C PRO A 19 22.69 -7.40 4.59
N ALA A 20 22.44 -8.30 3.64
CA ALA A 20 21.15 -8.39 2.96
C ALA A 20 20.06 -8.39 4.02
N MET A 21 19.24 -7.34 4.04
CA MET A 21 18.18 -7.22 5.03
C MET A 21 17.24 -8.41 4.82
N PRO A 22 16.83 -9.11 5.89
CA PRO A 22 16.04 -10.31 5.76
C PRO A 22 14.65 -9.96 5.20
N GLU A 23 14.49 -10.11 3.89
CA GLU A 23 13.22 -9.91 3.19
C GLU A 23 12.29 -11.10 3.36
N ILE A 24 10.99 -10.82 3.39
CA ILE A 24 9.92 -11.79 3.41
C ILE A 24 8.95 -11.49 2.29
N THR A 25 8.47 -12.53 1.60
CA THR A 25 7.48 -12.39 0.52
C THR A 25 6.13 -12.93 0.99
N LEU A 26 5.09 -12.11 0.87
CA LEU A 26 3.74 -12.41 1.32
C LEU A 26 2.78 -12.45 0.13
N ASN A 27 1.95 -13.48 0.06
CA ASN A 27 0.83 -13.58 -0.87
C ASN A 27 -0.32 -12.73 -0.31
N CYS A 28 -0.74 -11.74 -1.08
CA CYS A 28 -1.70 -10.73 -0.67
C CYS A 28 -2.91 -10.76 -1.60
N ILE A 29 -4.08 -10.43 -1.08
CA ILE A 29 -5.28 -10.12 -1.88
C ILE A 29 -5.89 -8.80 -1.45
N VAL A 30 -6.55 -8.13 -2.39
CA VAL A 30 -7.43 -7.01 -2.09
C VAL A 30 -8.81 -7.56 -1.79
N ARG A 31 -9.43 -7.16 -0.67
CA ARG A 31 -10.78 -7.59 -0.28
C ARG A 31 -11.80 -7.47 -1.43
N ASP A 32 -11.77 -6.35 -2.14
CA ASP A 32 -12.71 -6.04 -3.22
C ASP A 32 -12.41 -6.83 -4.51
N LYS A 33 -11.24 -7.49 -4.60
CA LYS A 33 -10.79 -8.32 -5.72
C LYS A 33 -10.09 -9.58 -5.20
N PRO A 34 -10.81 -10.48 -4.51
CA PRO A 34 -10.19 -11.59 -3.78
C PRO A 34 -9.63 -12.70 -4.69
N THR A 35 -9.91 -12.64 -5.99
CA THR A 35 -9.38 -13.57 -7.01
C THR A 35 -8.00 -13.18 -7.53
N GLU A 36 -7.54 -11.96 -7.28
CA GLU A 36 -6.26 -11.45 -7.77
C GLU A 36 -5.23 -11.50 -6.64
N VAL A 37 -4.44 -12.57 -6.61
CA VAL A 37 -3.29 -12.71 -5.70
C VAL A 37 -2.12 -11.91 -6.25
N PHE A 38 -1.51 -11.09 -5.40
CA PHE A 38 -0.29 -10.36 -5.71
C PHE A 38 0.74 -10.56 -4.61
N GLN A 39 2.01 -10.52 -4.98
CA GLN A 39 3.09 -10.73 -4.02
C GLN A 39 3.74 -9.41 -3.60
N VAL A 40 4.03 -9.32 -2.31
CA VAL A 40 4.78 -8.21 -1.72
C VAL A 40 5.99 -8.74 -0.98
N SER A 41 7.17 -8.33 -1.43
CA SER A 41 8.43 -8.52 -0.72
C SER A 41 8.72 -7.28 0.11
N ILE A 42 9.07 -7.47 1.38
CA ILE A 42 9.41 -6.39 2.31
C ILE A 42 10.44 -6.87 3.34
N ASP A 43 11.26 -5.97 3.86
CA ASP A 43 12.09 -6.27 5.04
C ASP A 43 11.17 -6.66 6.22
N LYS A 44 11.43 -7.83 6.81
CA LYS A 44 10.64 -8.35 7.93
C LYS A 44 10.65 -7.41 9.15
N ASN A 45 11.70 -6.61 9.29
CA ASN A 45 11.85 -5.63 10.37
C ASN A 45 11.16 -4.29 10.06
N ALA A 46 10.72 -4.09 8.82
CA ALA A 46 10.02 -2.87 8.43
C ALA A 46 8.72 -2.72 9.21
N SER A 47 8.34 -1.47 9.48
CA SER A 47 7.08 -1.17 10.13
C SER A 47 5.89 -1.48 9.24
N ILE A 48 4.74 -1.71 9.87
CA ILE A 48 3.47 -1.87 9.15
C ILE A 48 3.13 -0.62 8.31
N ASP A 49 3.49 0.58 8.73
CA ASP A 49 3.31 1.77 7.89
C ASP A 49 4.11 1.68 6.59
N ARG A 50 5.36 1.23 6.64
CA ARG A 50 6.16 1.00 5.42
C ARG A 50 5.56 -0.11 4.56
N PHE A 51 5.01 -1.15 5.18
CA PHE A 51 4.27 -2.19 4.48
C PHE A 51 3.04 -1.64 3.75
N LYS A 52 2.28 -0.74 4.40
CA LYS A 52 1.13 -0.07 3.80
C LYS A 52 1.51 0.86 2.64
N GLU A 53 2.64 1.55 2.74
CA GLU A 53 3.18 2.33 1.61
C GLU A 53 3.46 1.45 0.39
N THR A 54 3.98 0.24 0.61
CA THR A 54 4.28 -0.70 -0.48
C THR A 54 3.02 -1.07 -1.27
N PHE A 55 1.85 -1.16 -0.63
CA PHE A 55 0.58 -1.35 -1.34
C PHE A 55 0.19 -0.14 -2.20
N ARG A 56 0.48 1.08 -1.75
CA ARG A 56 0.22 2.30 -2.53
C ARG A 56 1.11 2.39 -3.76
N GLU A 57 2.36 1.95 -3.63
CA GLU A 57 3.33 1.91 -4.71
C GLU A 57 2.98 0.83 -5.74
N LYS A 58 2.60 -0.38 -5.30
CA LYS A 58 2.26 -1.50 -6.19
C LYS A 58 0.87 -1.42 -6.82
N LEU A 59 -0.10 -0.86 -6.11
CA LEU A 59 -1.52 -0.79 -6.54
C LEU A 59 -2.02 0.66 -6.45
N PRO A 60 -1.42 1.59 -7.23
CA PRO A 60 -1.78 3.01 -7.17
C PRO A 60 -3.22 3.27 -7.60
N ASP A 61 -3.78 2.45 -8.48
CA ASP A 61 -5.18 2.56 -8.94
C ASP A 61 -6.19 2.27 -7.83
N ILE A 62 -5.80 1.49 -6.82
CA ILE A 62 -6.66 1.08 -5.70
C ILE A 62 -6.39 1.95 -4.47
N PHE A 63 -5.11 2.11 -4.11
CA PHE A 63 -4.71 2.75 -2.85
C PHE A 63 -4.04 4.12 -3.03
N GLY A 64 -3.79 4.59 -4.25
CA GLY A 64 -3.02 5.82 -4.49
C GLY A 64 -3.61 7.06 -3.83
N SER A 65 -4.94 7.18 -3.82
CA SER A 65 -5.67 8.26 -3.16
C SER A 65 -5.96 8.03 -1.67
N ILE A 66 -5.60 6.86 -1.13
CA ILE A 66 -5.89 6.46 0.25
C ILE A 66 -4.62 6.66 1.08
N GLY A 67 -4.72 7.42 2.18
CA GLY A 67 -3.61 7.54 3.13
C GLY A 67 -3.34 6.19 3.82
N THR A 68 -2.10 5.95 4.27
CA THR A 68 -1.71 4.70 4.93
C THR A 68 -2.62 4.33 6.11
N ILE A 69 -3.08 5.32 6.89
CA ILE A 69 -4.05 5.13 7.98
C ILE A 69 -5.36 4.50 7.48
N GLY A 70 -5.81 4.88 6.29
CA GLY A 70 -7.01 4.35 5.65
C GLY A 70 -6.80 2.97 5.02
N ILE A 71 -5.59 2.44 4.97
CA ILE A 71 -5.34 1.07 4.51
C ILE A 71 -5.40 0.14 5.71
N LYS A 72 -6.35 -0.79 5.68
CA LYS A 72 -6.52 -1.86 6.65
C LYS A 72 -5.82 -3.10 6.15
N VAL A 73 -5.07 -3.73 7.05
CA VAL A 73 -4.25 -4.91 6.78
C VAL A 73 -4.66 -5.99 7.76
N TRP A 74 -4.95 -7.17 7.25
CA TRP A 74 -5.26 -8.35 8.03
C TRP A 74 -4.26 -9.44 7.71
N PHE A 75 -3.63 -10.00 8.75
CA PHE A 75 -2.80 -11.20 8.63
C PHE A 75 -3.67 -12.43 8.80
N VAL A 76 -3.53 -13.37 7.88
CA VAL A 76 -4.35 -14.58 7.77
C VAL A 76 -3.49 -15.74 7.27
N GLN A 77 -4.02 -16.96 7.35
CA GLN A 77 -3.46 -18.11 6.64
C GLN A 77 -4.64 -18.90 6.05
N VAL A 78 -4.90 -18.68 4.75
CA VAL A 78 -6.11 -19.19 4.06
C VAL A 78 -5.73 -19.70 2.68
N ALA A 79 -6.14 -20.92 2.33
CA ALA A 79 -5.94 -21.47 0.99
C ALA A 79 -6.50 -20.55 -0.11
N GLN A 80 -5.78 -20.41 -1.23
CA GLN A 80 -6.20 -19.50 -2.33
C GLN A 80 -7.55 -19.89 -2.96
N ASN A 81 -7.92 -21.17 -2.89
CA ASN A 81 -9.18 -21.71 -3.41
C ASN A 81 -10.31 -21.73 -2.35
N ASP A 82 -10.12 -21.11 -1.19
CA ASP A 82 -11.14 -21.05 -0.17
C ASP A 82 -12.37 -20.28 -0.66
N THR A 83 -13.49 -20.99 -0.77
CA THR A 83 -14.76 -20.45 -1.28
C THR A 83 -15.28 -19.24 -0.50
N ARG A 84 -14.86 -19.05 0.77
CA ARG A 84 -15.26 -17.92 1.61
C ARG A 84 -14.64 -16.61 1.13
N LEU A 85 -13.51 -16.65 0.43
CA LEU A 85 -12.87 -15.45 -0.14
C LEU A 85 -13.81 -14.73 -1.13
N ALA A 86 -14.64 -15.47 -1.87
CA ALA A 86 -15.61 -14.89 -2.78
C ALA A 86 -16.62 -13.97 -2.06
N GLN A 87 -16.89 -14.23 -0.78
CA GLN A 87 -17.82 -13.43 0.04
C GLN A 87 -17.36 -12.00 0.25
N PHE A 88 -16.06 -11.73 0.16
CA PHE A 88 -15.52 -10.39 0.39
C PHE A 88 -16.03 -9.32 -0.58
N THR A 89 -16.44 -9.71 -1.79
CA THR A 89 -16.90 -8.77 -2.83
C THR A 89 -18.30 -8.20 -2.59
N TYR A 90 -19.15 -8.90 -1.84
CA TYR A 90 -20.54 -8.52 -1.59
C TYR A 90 -20.88 -8.39 -0.10
N ASP A 91 -20.07 -8.98 0.78
CA ASP A 91 -20.29 -8.98 2.21
C ASP A 91 -19.43 -7.92 2.91
N MET A 92 -20.11 -7.00 3.60
CA MET A 92 -19.49 -5.90 4.34
C MET A 92 -19.06 -6.30 5.76
N ARG A 93 -19.34 -7.53 6.21
CA ARG A 93 -18.92 -8.03 7.53
C ARG A 93 -17.39 -7.98 7.69
N PRO A 94 -16.88 -7.94 8.94
CA PRO A 94 -15.44 -8.02 9.18
C PRO A 94 -14.81 -9.29 8.59
N ILE A 95 -13.54 -9.20 8.17
CA ILE A 95 -12.81 -10.33 7.56
C ILE A 95 -12.82 -11.56 8.49
N GLY A 96 -12.53 -11.37 9.78
CA GLY A 96 -12.57 -12.45 10.75
C GLY A 96 -13.94 -13.15 10.87
N THR A 97 -15.05 -12.44 10.63
CA THR A 97 -16.38 -13.05 10.65
C THR A 97 -16.63 -13.96 9.45
N ILE A 98 -16.15 -13.56 8.26
CA ILE A 98 -16.29 -14.35 7.03
C ILE A 98 -15.40 -15.60 7.10
N LEU A 99 -14.20 -15.45 7.67
CA LEU A 99 -13.24 -16.54 7.85
C LEU A 99 -13.56 -17.45 9.06
N GLY A 100 -14.54 -17.09 9.89
CA GLY A 100 -15.05 -17.93 10.97
C GLY A 100 -13.96 -18.35 11.97
N THR A 101 -13.64 -19.64 12.02
CA THR A 101 -12.63 -20.19 12.94
C THR A 101 -11.20 -20.08 12.43
N THR A 102 -10.99 -19.66 11.18
CA THR A 102 -9.64 -19.48 10.63
C THR A 102 -8.97 -18.27 11.28
N PRO A 103 -7.75 -18.41 11.81
CA PRO A 103 -7.03 -17.30 12.41
C PRO A 103 -6.91 -16.11 11.46
N ALA A 104 -7.43 -14.96 11.89
CA ALA A 104 -7.39 -13.72 11.15
C ALA A 104 -7.29 -12.54 12.13
N TYR A 105 -6.28 -11.70 11.94
CA TYR A 105 -5.98 -10.59 12.85
C TYR A 105 -5.86 -9.27 12.09
N GLU A 106 -6.62 -8.25 12.52
CA GLU A 106 -6.44 -6.88 12.03
C GLU A 106 -5.23 -6.22 12.67
N VAL A 107 -4.36 -5.65 11.85
CA VAL A 107 -3.21 -4.89 12.32
C VAL A 107 -3.64 -3.52 12.82
N THR A 108 -3.53 -3.32 14.14
CA THR A 108 -3.84 -2.04 14.79
C THR A 108 -2.59 -1.24 15.16
N GLN A 109 -1.42 -1.88 15.28
CA GLN A 109 -0.18 -1.25 15.73
C GLN A 109 0.76 -0.96 14.56
N ALA A 110 0.69 0.26 14.01
CA ALA A 110 1.36 0.63 12.77
C ALA A 110 2.90 0.68 12.85
N THR A 111 3.46 0.86 14.04
CA THR A 111 4.91 0.98 14.28
C THR A 111 5.61 -0.35 14.53
N ARG A 112 4.86 -1.43 14.76
CA ARG A 112 5.45 -2.76 14.94
C ARG A 112 5.99 -3.29 13.63
N SER A 113 6.99 -4.17 13.73
CA SER A 113 7.57 -4.84 12.56
C SER A 113 6.57 -5.82 11.95
N VAL A 114 6.68 -6.06 10.64
CA VAL A 114 5.90 -7.08 9.92
C VAL A 114 6.07 -8.46 10.58
N GLU A 115 7.30 -8.85 10.92
CA GLU A 115 7.60 -10.13 11.58
C GLU A 115 6.79 -10.36 12.86
N SER A 116 6.54 -9.31 13.64
CA SER A 116 5.78 -9.44 14.91
C SER A 116 4.32 -9.86 14.73
N HIS A 117 3.81 -9.86 13.50
CA HIS A 117 2.47 -10.28 13.15
C HIS A 117 2.41 -11.65 12.45
N LEU A 118 3.56 -12.29 12.24
CA LEU A 118 3.71 -13.54 11.50
C LEU A 118 3.97 -14.77 12.38
N GLU A 119 3.89 -14.63 13.71
CA GLU A 119 4.23 -15.69 14.69
C GLU A 119 3.59 -17.05 14.38
N TYR A 120 2.37 -17.04 13.83
CA TYR A 120 1.60 -18.25 13.53
C TYR A 120 1.29 -18.42 12.03
N ILE A 121 2.01 -17.73 11.15
CA ILE A 121 1.77 -17.76 9.70
C ILE A 121 2.94 -18.44 9.01
N ASN A 122 2.65 -19.53 8.28
CA ASN A 122 3.64 -20.21 7.46
C ASN A 122 3.77 -19.51 6.09
N VAL A 123 4.71 -18.56 6.01
CA VAL A 123 4.96 -17.75 4.81
C VAL A 123 5.54 -18.51 3.63
N ASP A 124 6.05 -19.74 3.84
CA ASP A 124 6.55 -20.61 2.78
C ASP A 124 5.41 -21.36 2.06
N SER A 125 4.17 -21.26 2.56
CA SER A 125 3.00 -21.83 1.90
C SER A 125 2.54 -21.00 0.71
N ASP A 126 1.78 -21.61 -0.19
CA ASP A 126 1.06 -20.90 -1.25
C ASP A 126 -0.27 -20.30 -0.75
N GLU A 127 -0.51 -20.26 0.56
CA GLU A 127 -1.73 -19.67 1.12
C GLU A 127 -1.70 -18.14 1.03
N ILE A 128 -2.87 -17.53 1.16
CA ILE A 128 -3.01 -16.09 1.34
C ILE A 128 -2.55 -15.75 2.74
N HIS A 129 -1.61 -14.80 2.83
CA HIS A 129 -1.02 -14.34 4.07
C HIS A 129 -1.61 -13.00 4.52
N VAL A 130 -2.02 -12.17 3.57
CA VAL A 130 -2.49 -10.82 3.85
C VAL A 130 -3.74 -10.48 3.05
N ILE A 131 -4.74 -9.95 3.73
CA ILE A 131 -5.92 -9.33 3.10
C ILE A 131 -5.87 -7.83 3.37
N VAL A 132 -5.94 -7.03 2.31
CA VAL A 132 -5.91 -5.57 2.41
C VAL A 132 -7.17 -4.94 1.86
N TYR A 133 -7.60 -3.83 2.48
CA TYR A 133 -8.68 -3.00 1.95
C TYR A 133 -8.56 -1.55 2.40
N GLY A 134 -9.08 -0.65 1.57
CA GLY A 134 -9.10 0.77 1.85
C GLY A 134 -10.38 1.17 2.58
N THR A 135 -10.27 1.69 3.80
CA THR A 135 -11.34 2.43 4.46
C THR A 135 -11.19 3.91 4.11
N GLY A 136 -11.91 4.36 3.09
CA GLY A 136 -12.04 5.76 2.74
C GLY A 136 -13.48 6.08 2.40
N GLU A 137 -14.10 7.01 3.12
CA GLU A 137 -15.22 7.77 2.58
C GLU A 137 -14.84 8.21 1.17
N LYS A 138 -15.73 7.99 0.19
CA LYS A 138 -15.56 8.47 -1.18
C LYS A 138 -15.02 9.90 -1.11
N LEU A 139 -13.76 10.13 -1.47
CA LEU A 139 -13.29 11.48 -1.74
C LEU A 139 -14.22 11.99 -2.83
N LYS A 140 -15.12 12.91 -2.46
CA LYS A 140 -16.08 13.49 -3.39
C LYS A 140 -15.27 13.96 -4.59
N PRO A 141 -15.67 13.65 -5.84
CA PRO A 141 -14.95 14.13 -6.99
C PRO A 141 -14.82 15.64 -6.86
N VAL A 142 -13.59 16.13 -6.87
CA VAL A 142 -13.31 17.57 -6.92
C VAL A 142 -14.05 18.07 -8.15
N LYS A 143 -15.16 18.80 -7.94
CA LYS A 143 -15.85 19.49 -9.02
C LYS A 143 -14.80 20.42 -9.64
N LYS A 144 -14.31 20.07 -10.84
CA LYS A 144 -13.56 21.01 -11.67
C LYS A 144 -14.44 22.25 -11.78
N LYS A 145 -14.02 23.34 -11.14
CA LYS A 145 -14.61 24.67 -11.39
C LYS A 145 -14.31 24.96 -12.86
N SER A 146 -15.29 24.78 -13.73
CA SER A 146 -15.27 25.40 -15.04
C SER A 146 -15.21 26.90 -14.83
N VAL A 147 -14.02 27.48 -15.02
CA VAL A 147 -13.85 28.92 -15.13
C VAL A 147 -14.64 29.34 -16.37
N LYS A 148 -15.82 29.93 -16.18
CA LYS A 148 -16.50 30.65 -17.25
C LYS A 148 -15.67 31.89 -17.55
N SER A 149 -14.89 31.81 -18.63
CA SER A 149 -14.26 32.97 -19.24
C SER A 149 -15.34 33.93 -19.73
N VAL A 150 -15.20 35.18 -19.32
CA VAL A 150 -16.04 36.32 -19.68
C VAL A 150 -15.74 36.71 -21.12
N VAL A 151 -16.76 36.80 -21.98
CA VAL A 151 -16.66 37.61 -23.20
C VAL A 151 -17.83 38.58 -23.23
N SER A 152 -17.55 39.80 -22.82
CA SER A 152 -18.41 40.96 -23.03
C SER A 152 -18.16 41.48 -24.46
N VAL A 153 -19.13 41.32 -25.35
CA VAL A 153 -19.13 42.01 -26.65
C VAL A 153 -20.21 43.07 -26.63
N LYS A 154 -19.78 44.30 -26.37
CA LYS A 154 -20.56 45.53 -26.51
C LYS A 154 -20.81 45.75 -28.00
N LYS A 155 -22.01 45.42 -28.51
CA LYS A 155 -22.39 45.75 -29.88
C LYS A 155 -22.94 47.18 -29.92
N MET A 156 -22.08 48.09 -30.33
CA MET A 156 -22.38 49.46 -30.75
C MET A 156 -22.70 49.44 -32.26
N MET A 157 -23.44 50.46 -32.73
CA MET A 157 -23.80 50.82 -34.12
C MET A 157 -25.25 50.52 -34.52
N THR A 158 -26.00 51.38 -35.24
CA THR A 158 -25.90 52.79 -35.66
C THR A 158 -27.31 53.15 -36.17
N VAL A 159 -27.72 54.39 -35.96
CA VAL A 159 -28.95 55.03 -36.48
C VAL A 159 -28.98 55.02 -38.01
N THR A 160 -30.15 54.79 -38.62
CA THR A 160 -30.46 55.34 -39.95
C THR A 160 -31.96 55.66 -40.03
N MET A 161 -32.25 56.96 -40.16
CA MET A 161 -33.53 57.55 -40.56
C MET A 161 -33.88 57.18 -42.01
N MET A 162 -35.18 57.12 -42.32
CA MET A 162 -35.88 57.51 -43.57
C MET A 162 -37.27 56.86 -43.50
N ARG A 163 -38.40 57.49 -43.79
CA ARG A 163 -38.79 58.84 -44.19
C ARG A 163 -40.29 58.96 -43.89
#